data_AF-A0A927WLE8-F1
#
_entry.id   AF-A0A927WLE8-F1
#
_cell.length_a   1.000
_cell.length_b   1.000
_cell.length_c   1.000
_cell.angle_alpha   90.00
_cell.angle_beta   90.00
_cell.angle_gamma   90.00
#
_symmetry.space_group_name_H-M   'P 1'
#
loop_
_entity.id
_entity.type
_entity.pdbx_description
1 polymer ?
#
loop_
_entity_poly.entity_id
_entity_poly.type
_entity_poly.pdbx_seq_one_letter_code
_entity_poly.pdbx_strand_id
1 'polypeptide(L)' 'MYAYIIVFGTVVAFGCYLGSIKYIQPAEAGMLGSLEPLAAIIFSMMFLEASFGLMDVLGTALILGTVFLLARRKDG' A
#
# COMPACT_ATOMS: atom_id res chain seq x y z
N MET A 1 5.00 26.75 1.55
CA MET A 1 5.29 25.44 2.18
C MET A 1 4.07 24.53 2.16
N TYR A 2 2.98 24.83 2.89
CA TYR A 2 1.81 23.95 2.98
C TYR A 2 1.07 23.73 1.66
N ALA A 3 1.02 24.76 0.79
CA ALA A 3 0.40 24.66 -0.52
C ALA A 3 1.01 23.54 -1.39
N TYR A 4 2.32 23.29 -1.29
CA TYR A 4 2.97 22.18 -2.01
C TYR A 4 2.47 20.82 -1.53
N ILE A 5 2.38 20.62 -0.22
CA ILE A 5 1.88 19.37 0.38
C ILE A 5 0.42 19.14 -0.03
N ILE A 6 -0.41 20.19 -0.02
CA ILE A 6 -1.82 20.09 -0.39
C ILE A 6 -1.97 19.74 -1.87
N VAL A 7 -1.25 20.44 -2.76
CA VAL A 7 -1.37 20.22 -4.21
C VAL A 7 -0.79 18.86 -4.61
N PHE A 8 0.44 18.54 -4.23
CA PHE A 8 1.10 17.30 -4.64
C PHE A 8 0.68 16.09 -3.80
N GLY A 9 0.63 16.24 -2.47
CA GLY A 9 0.33 15.14 -1.55
C GLY A 9 -1.15 14.78 -1.48
N THR A 10 -2.06 15.72 -1.77
CA THR A 10 -3.50 15.47 -1.67
C THR A 10 -4.21 15.58 -3.02
N VAL A 11 -4.14 16.72 -3.72
CA VAL A 11 -4.94 16.94 -4.95
C VAL A 11 -4.48 16.01 -6.08
N VAL A 12 -3.19 15.93 -6.35
CA VAL A 12 -2.65 15.05 -7.41
C VAL A 12 -2.81 13.57 -7.04
N ALA A 13 -2.51 13.20 -5.79
CA ALA A 13 -2.66 11.83 -5.30
C ALA A 13 -4.13 11.35 -5.40
N PHE A 14 -5.08 12.19 -4.99
CA PHE A 14 -6.51 11.87 -5.05
C PHE A 14 -7.04 11.88 -6.49
N GLY A 15 -6.54 12.76 -7.35
CA GLY A 15 -6.85 12.75 -8.78
C GLY A 15 -6.37 11.46 -9.46
N CYS A 16 -5.17 10.99 -9.13
CA CYS A 16 -4.65 9.70 -9.61
C CYS A 16 -5.49 8.53 -9.08
N TYR A 17 -5.89 8.57 -7.79
CA TYR A 17 -6.78 7.57 -7.21
C TYR A 17 -8.11 7.49 -7.96
N LEU A 18 -8.81 8.63 -8.15
CA LEU A 18 -10.07 8.71 -8.90
C LEU A 18 -9.93 8.23 -10.34
N GLY A 19 -8.83 8.56 -11.00
CA GLY A 19 -8.48 8.03 -12.32
C GLY A 19 -8.39 6.51 -12.29
N SER A 20 -7.66 5.96 -11.32
CA SER A 20 -7.45 4.53 -11.14
C SER A 20 -8.77 3.76 -10.98
N ILE A 21 -9.72 4.27 -10.19
CA ILE A 21 -11.03 3.60 -9.96
C ILE A 21 -11.89 3.51 -11.23
N LYS A 22 -11.65 4.38 -12.22
CA LYS A 22 -12.39 4.35 -13.49
C LYS A 22 -11.90 3.24 -14.43
N TYR A 23 -10.69 2.72 -14.22
CA TYR A 23 -10.07 1.68 -15.04
C TYR A 23 -9.91 0.34 -14.32
N ILE A 24 -9.93 0.34 -12.98
CA ILE A 24 -9.75 -0.86 -12.16
C ILE A 24 -10.94 -1.80 -12.25
N GLN A 25 -10.71 -2.96 -12.85
CA GLN A 25 -11.58 -4.11 -12.66
C GLN A 25 -11.42 -4.64 -11.22
N PRO A 26 -12.45 -5.26 -10.60
CA PRO A 26 -12.40 -5.72 -9.22
C PRO A 26 -11.14 -6.54 -8.87
N ALA A 27 -10.58 -7.28 -9.82
CA ALA A 27 -9.30 -8.00 -9.68
C ALA A 27 -8.10 -7.07 -9.40
N GLU A 28 -7.95 -5.96 -10.13
CA GLU A 28 -6.86 -5.00 -9.94
C GLU A 28 -6.98 -4.24 -8.61
N ALA A 29 -8.21 -3.98 -8.14
CA ALA A 29 -8.44 -3.40 -6.81
C ALA A 29 -7.91 -4.33 -5.70
N GLY A 30 -7.98 -5.65 -5.91
CA GLY A 30 -7.43 -6.64 -4.98
C GLY A 30 -5.90 -6.61 -4.93
N MET A 31 -5.28 -6.53 -6.11
CA MET A 31 -3.82 -6.40 -6.21
C MET A 31 -3.32 -5.10 -5.60
N LEU A 32 -3.99 -3.96 -5.88
CA LEU A 32 -3.60 -2.66 -5.35
C LEU A 32 -3.80 -2.54 -3.83
N GLY A 33 -4.90 -3.08 -3.29
CA GLY A 33 -5.07 -3.15 -1.83
C GLY A 33 -4.05 -4.08 -1.16
N SER A 34 -3.54 -5.07 -1.88
CA SER A 34 -2.43 -5.92 -1.41
C SER A 34 -1.07 -5.22 -1.50
N LEU A 35 -0.93 -4.24 -2.40
CA LEU A 35 0.30 -3.46 -2.57
C LEU A 35 0.44 -2.34 -1.55
N GLU A 36 -0.65 -1.82 -0.97
CA GLU A 36 -0.59 -0.80 0.11
C GLU A 36 0.33 -1.20 1.29
N PRO A 37 0.12 -2.34 1.96
CA PRO A 37 0.98 -2.75 3.07
C PRO A 37 2.41 -3.08 2.60
N LEU A 38 2.56 -3.66 1.41
CA LEU A 38 3.88 -3.98 0.85
C LEU A 38 4.71 -2.71 0.58
N ALA A 39 4.09 -1.70 -0.05
CA ALA A 39 4.72 -0.40 -0.29
C ALA A 39 5.09 0.27 1.04
N ALA A 40 4.20 0.25 2.02
CA ALA A 40 4.48 0.82 3.34
C ALA A 40 5.72 0.19 4.00
N ILE A 41 5.87 -1.15 3.92
CA ILE A 41 7.04 -1.86 4.46
C ILE A 41 8.33 -1.45 3.72
N ILE A 42 8.30 -1.44 2.38
CA ILE A 42 9.47 -1.07 1.56
C ILE A 42 9.87 0.38 1.80
N PHE A 43 8.92 1.31 1.80
CA PHE A 43 9.19 2.72 2.10
C PHE A 43 9.69 2.90 3.53
N SER A 44 9.14 2.18 4.51
CA SER A 44 9.64 2.20 5.89
C SER A 44 11.09 1.73 5.98
N MET A 45 11.46 0.65 5.27
CA MET A 45 12.85 0.19 5.18
C MET A 45 13.76 1.22 4.51
N MET A 46 13.33 1.83 3.41
CA MET A 46 14.16 2.73 2.62
C MET A 46 14.35 4.12 3.24
N PHE A 47 13.30 4.67 3.86
CA PHE A 47 13.32 6.06 4.35
C PHE A 47 13.57 6.19 5.85
N LEU A 48 13.17 5.19 6.65
CA LEU A 48 13.17 5.31 8.10
C LEU A 48 14.39 4.66 8.76
N GLU A 49 15.23 3.93 7.99
CA GLU A 49 16.34 3.10 8.51
C GLU A 49 15.95 2.33 9.78
N ALA A 50 14.68 1.91 9.84
CA ALA A 50 14.11 1.36 11.05
C ALA A 50 14.84 0.05 11.37
N SER A 51 15.38 -0.06 12.58
CA SER A 51 15.99 -1.31 13.05
C SER A 51 14.87 -2.33 13.25
N PHE A 52 14.60 -3.13 12.23
CA PHE A 52 13.61 -4.21 12.28
C PHE A 52 13.98 -5.21 13.36
N GLY A 53 13.29 -5.13 14.50
CA GLY A 53 13.39 -6.11 15.56
C GLY A 53 12.66 -7.40 15.18
N LEU A 54 12.85 -8.46 15.99
CA LEU A 54 12.15 -9.73 15.80
C LEU A 54 10.61 -9.58 15.77
N MET A 55 10.07 -8.64 16.54
CA MET A 55 8.63 -8.35 16.55
C MET A 55 8.15 -7.65 15.27
N ASP A 56 8.95 -6.78 14.67
CA ASP A 56 8.60 -6.11 13.41
C ASP A 56 8.56 -7.11 12.25
N VAL A 57 9.49 -8.07 12.25
CA VAL A 57 9.52 -9.16 11.25
C VAL A 57 8.30 -10.06 11.40
N LEU A 58 7.93 -10.43 12.63
CA LEU A 58 6.74 -11.25 12.87
C LEU A 58 5.44 -10.51 12.49
N GLY A 59 5.31 -9.24 12.86
CA GLY A 59 4.17 -8.40 12.48
C GLY A 59 4.07 -8.26 10.97
N THR A 60 5.19 -7.99 10.30
CA THR A 60 5.29 -7.91 8.84
C THR A 60 4.89 -9.23 8.18
N ALA A 61 5.41 -10.36 8.66
CA ALA A 61 5.06 -11.68 8.14
C ALA A 61 3.56 -11.99 8.31
N LEU A 62 2.96 -11.58 9.43
CA LEU A 62 1.52 -11.75 9.67
C LEU A 62 0.68 -10.91 8.71
N ILE A 63 1.03 -9.64 8.49
CA ILE A 63 0.35 -8.74 7.56
C ILE A 63 0.50 -9.25 6.12
N LEU A 64 1.70 -9.66 5.70
CA LEU A 64 1.92 -10.24 4.37
C LEU A 64 1.12 -11.55 4.19
N GLY A 65 1.01 -12.36 5.25
CA GLY A 65 0.20 -13.57 5.24
C GLY A 65 -1.29 -13.30 5.02
N THR A 66 -1.87 -12.30 5.71
CA THR A 66 -3.28 -11.94 5.53
C THR A 66 -3.56 -11.35 4.16
N VAL A 67 -2.63 -10.52 3.65
CA VAL A 67 -2.69 -9.96 2.30
C VAL A 67 -2.64 -11.05 1.25
N PHE A 68 -1.73 -12.02 1.38
CA PHE A 68 -1.63 -13.14 0.46
C PHE A 68 -2.88 -14.01 0.47
N LEU A 69 -3.45 -14.28 1.65
CA LEU A 69 -4.71 -15.02 1.77
C LEU A 69 -5.88 -14.27 1.12
N LEU A 70 -5.95 -12.96 1.32
CA LEU A 70 -7.01 -12.12 0.75
C LEU A 70 -6.89 -12.03 -0.78
N ALA A 71 -5.68 -11.90 -1.30
CA ALA A 71 -5.41 -11.94 -2.74
C ALA A 71 -5.90 -13.27 -3.34
N ARG A 72 -5.51 -14.40 -2.74
CA ARG A 72 -5.90 -15.74 -3.21
C ARG A 72 -7.40 -16.01 -3.15
N ARG A 73 -8.13 -15.38 -2.22
CA ARG A 73 -9.58 -15.53 -2.09
C ARG A 73 -10.37 -14.66 -3.07
N LYS A 74 -9.76 -13.61 -3.63
CA LYS A 74 -10.42 -12.68 -4.54
C LYS A 74 -10.37 -13.12 -6.02
N ASP A 75 -9.53 -14.11 -6.32
CA ASP A 75 -9.36 -14.69 -7.66
C ASP A 75 -10.22 -15.96 -7.89
N GLY A 76 -11.13 -16.32 -6.98
CA GLY A 76 -12.07 -17.44 -7.10
C GLY A 76 -13.50 -17.04 -6.78
#